data_AF-A0A158DZ34-F1
#
_entry.id   AF-A0A158DZ34-F1
#
_cell.length_a   1.000
_cell.length_b   1.000
_cell.length_c   1.000
_cell.angle_alpha   90.00
_cell.angle_beta   90.00
_cell.angle_gamma   90.00
#
_symmetry.space_group_name_H-M   'P 1'
#
loop_
_entity.id
_entity.type
_entity.pdbx_description
1 polymer ?
#
loop_
_entity_poly.entity_id
_entity_poly.type
_entity_poly.pdbx_seq_one_letter_code
_entity_poly.pdbx_strand_id
1 'polypeptide(L)'
;MTDGFVRVPFYVEESGKKTFFLPDCRMSGGYEIGARGKEKERGIESYWTALDKLVAMEQPRFRRRNEQGNFGTVTCQPGDVEEVSRSFIELECAKHGG
;
A
#
# COMPACT_ATOMS: atom_id res chain seq x y z
N MET A 1 -14.90 21.18 -5.52
CA MET A 1 -14.25 20.38 -4.47
C MET A 1 -13.12 19.66 -5.16
N THR A 2 -11.88 19.96 -4.81
CA THR A 2 -10.69 19.46 -5.54
C THR A 2 -10.61 17.96 -5.32
N ASP A 3 -10.97 17.16 -6.32
CA ASP A 3 -10.72 15.72 -6.33
C ASP A 3 -9.20 15.57 -6.35
N GLY A 4 -8.61 15.46 -5.16
CA GLY A 4 -7.17 15.29 -5.01
C GLY A 4 -6.83 13.87 -5.42
N PHE A 5 -6.14 13.71 -6.54
CA PHE A 5 -5.52 12.43 -6.86
C PHE A 5 -4.35 12.19 -5.92
N VAL A 6 -4.24 10.96 -5.43
CA VAL A 6 -3.20 10.51 -4.52
C VAL A 6 -2.42 9.41 -5.20
N ARG A 7 -1.09 9.54 -5.15
CA ARG A 7 -0.16 8.63 -5.80
C ARG A 7 -0.03 7.40 -4.94
N VAL A 8 -0.66 6.32 -5.38
CA VAL A 8 -0.64 5.03 -4.70
C VAL A 8 0.35 4.12 -5.41
N PRO A 9 1.42 3.69 -4.73
CA PRO A 9 2.31 2.71 -5.30
C PRO A 9 1.58 1.36 -5.48
N PHE A 10 1.79 0.73 -6.61
CA PHE A 10 1.26 -0.59 -6.94
C PHE A 10 2.39 -1.56 -7.17
N TYR A 11 2.09 -2.84 -6.97
CA TYR A 11 3.01 -3.93 -7.28
C TYR A 11 2.40 -4.78 -8.38
N VAL A 12 3.19 -5.05 -9.42
CA VAL A 12 2.85 -6.00 -10.46
C VAL A 12 3.25 -7.39 -10.00
N GLU A 13 2.27 -8.27 -9.77
CA GLU A 13 2.57 -9.69 -9.49
C GLU A 13 3.21 -10.37 -10.69
N GLU A 14 3.88 -11.50 -10.46
CA GLU A 14 4.40 -12.34 -11.55
C GLU A 14 3.29 -12.80 -12.50
N SER A 15 2.05 -12.87 -12.02
CA SER A 15 0.85 -13.14 -12.84
C SER A 15 0.44 -11.98 -13.74
N GLY A 16 1.14 -10.83 -13.69
CA GLY A 16 0.80 -9.60 -14.41
C GLY A 16 -0.29 -8.75 -13.74
N LYS A 17 -0.81 -9.19 -12.59
CA LYS A 17 -1.86 -8.47 -11.85
C LYS A 17 -1.26 -7.31 -11.07
N LYS A 18 -1.70 -6.09 -11.37
CA LYS A 18 -1.39 -4.92 -10.55
C LYS A 18 -2.17 -5.02 -9.25
N THR A 19 -1.47 -4.86 -8.14
CA THR A 19 -2.10 -4.80 -6.84
C THR A 19 -1.61 -3.56 -6.12
N PHE A 20 -2.59 -2.71 -5.83
CA PHE A 20 -2.40 -1.41 -5.23
C PHE A 20 -2.20 -1.53 -3.72
N PHE A 21 -1.39 -0.63 -3.18
CA PHE A 21 -1.36 -0.43 -1.74
C PHE A 21 -2.64 0.30 -1.32
N LEU A 22 -3.71 -0.45 -1.07
CA LEU A 22 -5.01 0.08 -0.62
C LEU A 22 -5.23 -0.17 0.87
N PRO A 23 -6.22 0.49 1.49
CA PRO A 23 -6.55 0.26 2.89
C PRO A 23 -6.91 -1.20 3.22
N ASP A 24 -7.35 -1.97 2.23
CA ASP A 24 -7.58 -3.42 2.33
C ASP A 24 -6.30 -4.21 2.68
N CYS A 25 -5.11 -3.68 2.38
CA CYS A 25 -3.84 -4.30 2.77
C CYS A 25 -3.55 -4.20 4.28
N ARG A 26 -4.41 -3.54 5.07
CA ARG A 26 -4.28 -3.47 6.53
C ARG A 26 -4.32 -4.87 7.13
N MET A 27 -3.30 -5.22 7.90
CA MET A 27 -3.33 -6.44 8.70
C MET A 27 -3.94 -6.18 10.07
N SER A 28 -4.25 -7.24 10.82
CA SER A 28 -4.71 -7.11 12.22
C SER A 28 -3.79 -6.27 13.10
N GLY A 29 -2.50 -6.15 12.76
CA GLY A 29 -1.54 -5.30 13.48
C GLY A 29 -1.27 -3.93 12.84
N GLY A 30 -1.92 -3.58 11.73
CA GLY A 30 -1.63 -2.38 10.92
C GLY A 30 -0.94 -2.69 9.58
N TYR A 31 -0.51 -1.64 8.87
CA TYR A 31 0.26 -1.76 7.63
C TYR A 31 1.73 -2.09 7.93
N GLU A 32 2.30 -3.01 7.16
CA GLU A 32 3.75 -3.27 7.15
C GLU A 32 4.35 -2.80 5.82
N ILE A 33 5.33 -1.91 5.89
CA ILE A 33 6.06 -1.37 4.73
C ILE A 33 7.58 -1.48 4.94
N GLY A 34 8.35 -1.31 3.86
CA GLY A 34 9.80 -1.28 3.84
C GLY A 34 10.52 -2.62 3.65
N ALA A 35 11.81 -2.50 3.34
CA ALA A 35 12.71 -3.63 3.16
C ALA A 35 13.12 -4.23 4.51
N ARG A 36 13.26 -5.56 4.55
CA ARG A 36 13.69 -6.33 5.72
C ARG A 36 15.03 -5.78 6.24
N GLY A 37 15.01 -5.03 7.35
CA GLY A 37 16.19 -4.34 7.87
C GLY A 37 15.85 -2.98 8.48
N LYS A 38 16.65 -1.95 8.16
CA LYS A 38 16.57 -0.61 8.77
C LYS A 38 15.36 0.23 8.37
N GLU A 39 14.73 -0.07 7.23
CA GLU A 39 13.57 0.67 6.71
C GLU A 39 12.24 -0.06 6.94
N LYS A 40 12.28 -1.21 7.63
CA LYS A 40 11.07 -2.00 7.88
C LYS A 40 10.21 -1.33 8.95
N GLU A 41 9.07 -0.82 8.51
CA GLU A 41 8.03 -0.36 9.40
C GLU A 41 6.91 -1.38 9.52
N ARG A 42 6.44 -1.56 10.74
CA ARG A 42 5.35 -2.46 11.07
C ARG A 42 4.36 -1.73 11.96
N GLY A 43 3.09 -2.04 11.73
CA GLY A 43 2.00 -1.59 12.59
C GLY A 43 1.65 -0.12 12.43
N ILE A 44 1.78 0.39 11.21
CA ILE A 44 1.26 1.71 10.90
C ILE A 44 -0.27 1.59 10.88
N GLU A 45 -0.97 2.27 11.77
CA GLU A 45 -2.44 2.23 11.78
C GLU A 45 -3.04 3.13 10.70
N SER A 46 -2.35 4.24 10.41
CA SER A 46 -2.77 5.22 9.42
C SER A 46 -2.30 4.86 8.01
N TYR A 47 -3.25 4.64 7.11
CA TYR A 47 -2.96 4.41 5.70
C TYR A 47 -2.11 5.53 5.09
N TRP A 48 -2.48 6.79 5.34
CA TRP A 48 -1.76 7.96 4.83
C TRP A 48 -0.29 7.99 5.27
N THR A 49 -0.03 7.68 6.54
CA THR A 49 1.34 7.59 7.07
C THR A 49 2.11 6.45 6.39
N ALA A 50 1.46 5.31 6.15
CA ALA A 50 2.08 4.19 5.47
C ALA A 50 2.38 4.54 4.01
N LEU A 51 1.46 5.21 3.33
CA LEU A 51 1.62 5.65 1.95
C LEU A 51 2.77 6.67 1.82
N ASP A 52 2.79 7.69 2.67
CA ASP A 52 3.82 8.74 2.63
C ASP A 52 5.22 8.16 2.82
N LYS A 53 5.37 7.25 3.79
CA LYS A 53 6.63 6.54 4.02
C LYS A 53 6.99 5.58 2.89
N LEU A 54 6.00 4.90 2.31
CA LEU A 54 6.21 3.98 1.20
C LEU A 54 6.66 4.72 -0.06
N VAL A 55 6.12 5.92 -0.30
CA VAL A 55 6.51 6.81 -1.41
C VAL A 55 7.89 7.45 -1.17
N ALA A 56 8.25 7.70 0.09
CA ALA A 56 9.56 8.22 0.46
C ALA A 56 10.69 7.19 0.33
N MET A 57 10.38 5.89 0.19
CA MET A 57 11.38 4.82 0.02
C MET A 57 11.89 4.76 -1.42
N GLU A 58 13.20 4.57 -1.59
CA GLU A 58 13.81 4.33 -2.91
C GLU A 58 13.27 3.06 -3.58
N GLN A 59 12.93 2.05 -2.78
CA GLN A 59 12.24 0.84 -3.24
C GLN A 59 10.99 0.60 -2.37
N PRO A 60 9.80 0.99 -2.86
CA PRO A 60 8.57 0.79 -2.11
C PRO A 60 8.35 -0.69 -1.89
N ARG A 61 8.28 -1.11 -0.64
CA ARG A 61 7.98 -2.49 -0.26
C ARG A 61 6.84 -2.48 0.71
N PHE A 62 5.88 -3.36 0.51
CA PHE A 62 4.80 -3.50 1.46
C PHE A 62 4.38 -4.94 1.57
N ARG A 63 3.77 -5.28 2.71
CA ARG A 63 3.23 -6.60 2.93
C ARG A 63 1.73 -6.56 2.71
N ARG A 64 1.23 -7.52 1.96
CA ARG A 64 -0.19 -7.64 1.64
C ARG A 64 -0.62 -9.09 1.55
N ARG A 65 -1.93 -9.31 1.47
CA ARG A 65 -2.51 -10.62 1.20
C ARG A 65 -2.54 -10.86 -0.31
N ASN A 66 -1.99 -11.99 -0.77
CA ASN A 66 -2.12 -12.40 -2.18
C ASN A 66 -3.49 -13.06 -2.43
N GLU A 67 -3.80 -13.38 -3.69
CA GLU A 67 -5.06 -14.05 -4.06
C GLU A 67 -5.25 -15.42 -3.39
N GLN A 68 -4.15 -16.06 -2.97
CA GLN A 68 -4.18 -17.32 -2.21
C GLN A 68 -4.44 -17.11 -0.71
N GLY A 69 -4.67 -15.88 -0.27
CA GLY A 69 -4.92 -15.57 1.14
C GLY A 69 -3.66 -15.56 2.02
N ASN A 70 -2.46 -15.68 1.43
CA ASN A 70 -1.19 -15.68 2.13
C ASN A 70 -0.58 -14.28 2.19
N PHE A 71 0.11 -13.96 3.29
CA PHE A 71 0.75 -12.66 3.48
C PHE A 71 2.13 -12.63 2.79
N GLY A 72 2.18 -12.05 1.59
CA GLY A 72 3.39 -11.83 0.81
C GLY A 72 3.98 -10.45 1.04
N THR A 73 5.31 -10.35 1.15
CA THR A 73 6.00 -9.05 1.04
C THR A 73 6.30 -8.81 -0.43
N VAL A 74 5.79 -7.71 -0.97
CA VAL A 74 5.97 -7.34 -2.36
C VAL A 74 6.92 -6.15 -2.46
N THR A 75 7.66 -6.09 -3.57
CA THR A 75 8.63 -5.02 -3.85
C THR A 75 8.22 -4.33 -5.14
N CYS A 76 7.68 -3.12 -5.02
CA CYS A 76 7.37 -2.25 -6.14
C CYS A 76 8.66 -1.74 -6.77
N GLN A 77 8.62 -1.45 -8.07
CA GLN A 77 9.70 -0.72 -8.71
C GLN A 77 9.58 0.77 -8.39
N PRO A 78 10.71 1.50 -8.34
CA PRO A 78 10.68 2.96 -8.27
C PRO A 78 9.94 3.52 -9.49
N GLY A 79 8.78 4.13 -9.26
CA GLY A 79 7.93 4.68 -10.31
C GLY A 79 6.63 3.91 -10.58
N ASP A 80 6.42 2.74 -9.96
CA ASP A 80 5.12 2.04 -9.98
C ASP A 80 4.10 2.76 -9.08
N VAL A 81 3.76 4.00 -9.43
CA VAL A 81 2.77 4.83 -8.75
C VAL A 81 1.60 5.07 -9.70
N GLU A 82 0.39 4.82 -9.22
CA GLU A 82 -0.83 5.10 -9.96
C GLU A 82 -1.62 6.19 -9.23
N GLU A 83 -2.23 7.09 -10.00
CA GLU A 83 -3.02 8.19 -9.45
C GLU A 83 -4.44 7.69 -9.18
N VAL A 84 -4.78 7.60 -7.89
CA VAL A 84 -6.10 7.15 -7.43
C VAL A 84 -6.83 8.33 -6.82
N SER A 85 -8.12 8.49 -7.10
CA SER A 85 -8.91 9.56 -6.45
C SER A 85 -8.90 9.37 -4.93
N ARG A 86 -8.62 10.43 -4.17
CA ARG A 86 -8.66 10.38 -2.71
C ARG A 86 -10.00 9.90 -2.18
N SER A 87 -11.10 10.31 -2.82
CA SER A 87 -12.46 9.86 -2.52
C SER A 87 -12.60 8.33 -2.58
N PHE A 88 -11.90 7.68 -3.51
CA PHE A 88 -11.89 6.22 -3.63
C PHE A 88 -11.14 5.57 -2.46
N ILE A 89 -9.98 6.09 -2.09
CA ILE A 89 -9.22 5.60 -0.93
C ILE A 89 -10.02 5.76 0.36
N GLU A 90 -10.66 6.92 0.56
CA GLU A 90 -11.50 7.16 1.75
C GLU A 90 -12.69 6.20 1.80
N LEU A 91 -13.31 5.92 0.64
CA LEU A 91 -14.39 4.95 0.54
C LEU A 91 -13.92 3.52 0.88
N GLU A 92 -12.76 3.10 0.36
CA GLU A 92 -12.19 1.79 0.65
C GLU A 92 -11.74 1.68 2.12
N CYS A 93 -11.19 2.75 2.69
CA CYS A 93 -10.87 2.83 4.11
C CYS A 93 -12.13 2.70 4.97
N ALA A 94 -13.25 3.32 4.56
CA ALA A 94 -14.52 3.20 5.25
C ALA A 94 -15.13 1.79 5.16
N LYS A 95 -14.95 1.09 4.03
CA LYS A 95 -15.41 -0.30 3.86
C LYS A 95 -14.62 -1.31 4.68
N HIS A 96 -13.30 -1.14 4.77
CA HIS A 96 -12.40 -2.11 5.39
C HIS A 96 -12.11 -1.83 6.87
N GLY A 97 -12.84 -0.89 7.48
CA GLY A 97 -12.76 -0.56 8.89
C GLY A 97 -11.65 0.45 9.19
N GLY A 98 -12.07 1.68 9.45
CA GLY A 98 -11.24 2.72 10.07
C GLY A 98 -10.68 2.27 11.41
#